data_AF-A0A0N7I3H8-F1
#
_entry.id   AF-A0A0N7I3H8-F1
#
_cell.length_a   1.000
_cell.length_b   1.000
_cell.length_c   1.000
_cell.angle_alpha   90.00
_cell.angle_beta   90.00
_cell.angle_gamma   90.00
#
_symmetry.space_group_name_H-M   'P 1'
#
loop_
_entity.id
_entity.type
_entity.pdbx_description
1 polymer ?
#
loop_
_entity_poly.entity_id
_entity_poly.type
_entity_poly.pdbx_seq_one_letter_code
_entity_poly.pdbx_strand_id
1 'polypeptide(L)'
;MHAEDDHPDDRAHVDDGLFVPVLVRETHTRGDRIARTIRGRELILGRHRVDGDATTWFYIGDDQRGGWELTAECAAQLAAALTRLLAEERGAAPRGSAVS
;
A
#
# COMPACT_ATOMS: atom_id res chain seq x y z
N MET A 1 -12.93 40.19 -8.07
CA MET A 1 -12.50 39.69 -6.75
C MET A 1 -12.92 38.24 -6.72
N HIS A 2 -12.01 37.36 -7.18
CA HIS A 2 -12.27 35.92 -7.28
C HIS A 2 -12.04 35.31 -5.90
N ALA A 3 -13.10 34.77 -5.30
CA ALA A 3 -12.98 33.89 -4.14
C ALA A 3 -12.88 32.47 -4.70
N GLU A 4 -11.66 32.06 -5.07
CA GLU A 4 -11.33 30.74 -5.61
C GLU A 4 -10.69 29.84 -4.52
N ASP A 5 -11.00 30.06 -3.25
CA ASP A 5 -10.24 29.49 -2.12
C ASP A 5 -11.16 28.99 -0.99
N ASP A 6 -12.34 28.48 -1.35
CA ASP A 6 -13.33 27.97 -0.38
C ASP A 6 -13.79 26.54 -0.70
N HIS A 7 -12.90 25.73 -1.29
CA HIS A 7 -13.08 24.29 -1.31
C HIS A 7 -12.19 23.61 -0.26
N PRO A 8 -12.74 22.79 0.66
CA PRO A 8 -11.95 22.10 1.68
C PRO A 8 -10.89 21.15 1.09
N ASP A 9 -11.05 20.74 -0.17
CA ASP A 9 -10.09 19.93 -0.92
C ASP A 9 -8.85 20.72 -1.40
N ASP A 10 -8.91 22.05 -1.50
CA ASP A 10 -7.78 22.86 -1.99
C ASP A 10 -6.62 22.93 -0.98
N ARG A 11 -6.86 22.52 0.28
CA ARG A 11 -5.86 22.46 1.37
C ARG A 11 -5.22 21.08 1.54
N ALA A 12 -5.60 20.11 0.71
CA ALA A 12 -5.00 18.78 0.73
C ALA A 12 -3.73 18.77 -0.13
N HIS A 13 -2.57 18.78 0.52
CA HIS A 13 -1.30 18.53 -0.16
C HIS A 13 -1.11 17.02 -0.33
N VAL A 14 -1.28 16.57 -1.58
CA VAL A 14 -0.91 15.24 -2.02
C VAL A 14 0.52 15.29 -2.56
N ASP A 15 1.44 14.60 -1.89
CA ASP A 15 2.81 14.40 -2.39
C ASP A 15 2.79 13.56 -3.69
N ASP A 16 3.77 13.74 -4.59
CA ASP A 16 3.93 12.89 -5.78
C ASP A 16 4.17 11.45 -5.33
N GLY A 17 3.09 10.64 -5.27
CA GLY A 17 3.12 9.30 -4.70
C GLY A 17 4.17 8.39 -5.34
N LEU A 18 4.71 7.47 -4.56
CA LEU A 18 5.61 6.43 -5.06
C LEU A 18 4.80 5.32 -5.71
N PHE A 19 5.10 5.02 -6.98
CA PHE A 19 4.49 3.91 -7.71
C PHE A 19 5.33 2.64 -7.54
N VAL A 20 4.71 1.56 -7.06
CA VAL A 20 5.36 0.28 -6.77
C VAL A 20 4.68 -0.83 -7.57
N PRO A 21 5.35 -1.45 -8.56
CA PRO A 21 4.80 -2.60 -9.26
C PRO A 21 4.74 -3.80 -8.32
N VAL A 22 3.58 -4.45 -8.25
CA VAL A 22 3.32 -5.61 -7.39
C VAL A 22 2.60 -6.73 -8.14
N LEU A 23 2.73 -7.95 -7.61
CA LEU A 23 1.89 -9.08 -7.99
C LEU A 23 0.85 -9.32 -6.91
N VAL A 24 -0.42 -9.13 -7.26
CA VAL A 24 -1.54 -9.32 -6.34
C VAL A 24 -2.18 -10.68 -6.59
N ARG A 25 -2.42 -11.43 -5.51
CA ARG A 25 -3.21 -12.67 -5.54
C ARG A 25 -4.64 -12.38 -5.11
N GLU A 26 -5.53 -12.29 -6.09
CA GLU A 26 -6.97 -12.13 -5.86
C GLU A 26 -7.62 -13.51 -5.62
N THR A 27 -8.46 -13.63 -4.59
CA THR A 27 -9.19 -14.86 -4.27
C THR A 27 -10.68 -14.61 -4.41
N HIS A 28 -11.33 -15.27 -5.38
CA HIS A 28 -12.75 -15.07 -5.68
C HIS A 28 -13.52 -16.39 -5.56
N THR A 29 -14.76 -16.31 -5.12
CA THR A 29 -15.67 -17.46 -5.07
C THR A 29 -16.35 -17.62 -6.43
N ARG A 30 -16.28 -18.82 -7.03
CA ARG A 30 -16.97 -19.17 -8.28
C ARG A 30 -17.83 -20.40 -8.04
N GLY A 31 -19.12 -20.18 -7.73
CA GLY A 31 -19.99 -21.23 -7.21
C GLY A 31 -19.44 -21.77 -5.88
N ASP A 32 -19.36 -23.09 -5.73
CA ASP A 32 -18.85 -23.73 -4.50
C ASP A 32 -17.32 -23.87 -4.46
N ARG A 33 -16.58 -23.13 -5.30
CA ARG A 33 -15.12 -23.24 -5.39
C ARG A 33 -14.42 -21.91 -5.16
N ILE A 34 -13.30 -21.98 -4.44
CA ILE A 34 -12.37 -20.86 -4.30
C ILE A 34 -11.42 -20.88 -5.50
N ALA A 35 -11.52 -19.85 -6.34
CA ALA A 35 -10.58 -19.60 -7.44
C ALA A 35 -9.56 -18.53 -7.01
N ARG A 36 -8.33 -18.67 -7.48
CA ARG A 36 -7.26 -17.69 -7.23
C ARG A 36 -6.68 -17.25 -8.56
N THR A 37 -6.43 -15.95 -8.71
CA THR A 37 -5.78 -15.37 -9.88
C THR A 37 -4.64 -14.47 -9.44
N ILE A 38 -3.54 -14.51 -10.17
CA ILE A 38 -2.39 -13.63 -9.96
C ILE A 38 -2.41 -12.58 -11.08
N ARG A 39 -2.27 -11.31 -10.72
CA ARG A 39 -2.22 -10.20 -11.67
C ARG A 39 -1.16 -9.19 -11.27
N GLY A 40 -0.50 -8.61 -12.26
CA GLY A 40 0.36 -7.44 -12.07
C GLY A 40 -0.50 -6.21 -11.85
N ARG A 41 -0.13 -5.39 -10.87
CA ARG A 41 -0.72 -4.08 -10.57
C ARG A 41 0.36 -3.11 -10.14
N GLU A 42 -0.01 -1.84 -10.08
CA GLU A 42 0.82 -0.78 -9.52
C GLU A 42 0.15 -0.27 -8.25
N LEU A 43 0.87 -0.27 -7.14
CA LEU A 43 0.41 0.37 -5.91
C LEU A 43 0.96 1.79 -5.85
N ILE A 44 0.10 2.70 -5.43
CA ILE A 44 0.46 4.08 -5.14
C ILE A 44 0.66 4.18 -3.63
N LEU A 45 1.84 4.64 -3.23
CA LEU A 45 2.16 4.99 -1.85
C LEU A 45 2.26 6.50 -1.75
N GLY A 46 1.26 7.13 -1.17
CA GLY A 46 1.17 8.59 -1.08
C GLY A 46 1.26 9.09 0.36
N ARG A 47 1.75 10.32 0.55
CA ARG A 47 1.59 11.04 1.80
C ARG A 47 0.53 12.12 1.60
N HIS A 48 -0.52 12.07 2.40
CA HIS A 48 -1.56 13.07 2.48
C HIS A 48 -1.39 13.91 3.73
N ARG A 49 -1.32 15.22 3.54
CA ARG A 49 -1.37 16.19 4.64
C ARG A 49 -2.43 17.24 4.30
N VAL A 50 -3.33 17.49 5.23
CA VAL A 50 -4.29 18.59 5.13
C VAL A 50 -3.74 19.76 5.94
N ASP A 51 -3.66 20.93 5.34
CA ASP A 51 -3.19 22.12 6.04
C ASP A 51 -4.13 22.48 7.21
N GLY A 52 -3.55 22.55 8.41
CA GLY A 52 -4.30 22.75 9.66
C GLY A 52 -4.65 21.47 10.41
N ASP A 53 -4.44 20.29 9.82
CA ASP A 53 -4.46 19.00 10.52
C ASP A 53 -3.04 18.62 10.96
N ALA A 54 -2.88 18.24 12.23
CA ALA A 54 -1.61 17.74 12.76
C ALA A 54 -1.30 16.32 12.26
N THR A 55 -2.30 15.62 11.74
CA THR A 55 -2.21 14.21 11.35
C THR A 55 -1.70 14.08 9.93
N THR A 56 -0.58 13.38 9.76
CA THR A 56 -0.12 12.94 8.44
C THR A 56 -0.67 11.56 8.15
N TRP A 57 -1.32 11.41 7.00
CA TRP A 57 -1.88 10.17 6.50
C TRP A 57 -1.00 9.59 5.39
N PHE A 58 -0.92 8.27 5.33
CA PHE A 58 -0.20 7.53 4.29
C PHE A 58 -1.19 6.66 3.55
N TYR A 59 -1.34 6.92 2.26
CA TYR A 59 -2.18 6.15 1.36
C TYR A 59 -1.40 4.94 0.83
N ILE A 60 -2.04 3.77 0.85
CA ILE A 60 -1.55 2.54 0.22
C ILE A 60 -2.71 1.93 -0.55
N GLY A 61 -2.64 1.89 -1.86
CA GLY A 61 -3.72 1.31 -2.66
C GLY A 61 -3.42 1.22 -4.13
N ASP A 62 -4.38 0.68 -4.87
CA ASP A 62 -4.47 0.87 -6.30
C ASP A 62 -5.60 1.86 -6.61
N ASP A 63 -5.43 2.63 -7.69
CA ASP A 63 -6.39 3.65 -8.14
C ASP A 63 -7.76 3.07 -8.53
N GLN A 64 -7.91 1.74 -8.61
CA GLN A 64 -9.10 1.09 -9.17
C GLN A 64 -10.01 0.41 -8.13
N ARG A 65 -9.48 -0.04 -7.00
CA ARG A 65 -10.20 -0.89 -6.02
C ARG A 65 -10.24 -0.32 -4.61
N GLY A 66 -9.67 0.87 -4.43
CA GLY A 66 -9.59 1.54 -3.14
C GLY A 66 -8.27 1.26 -2.44
N GLY A 67 -7.92 2.17 -1.53
CA GLY A 67 -6.72 2.07 -0.73
C GLY A 67 -7.01 2.26 0.75
N TRP A 68 -5.99 2.06 1.55
CA TRP A 68 -6.01 2.34 2.97
C TRP A 68 -5.24 3.62 3.26
N GLU A 69 -5.82 4.48 4.08
CA GLU A 69 -5.11 5.60 4.68
C GLU A 69 -4.73 5.23 6.11
N LEU A 70 -3.44 5.33 6.41
CA LEU A 70 -2.86 4.98 7.69
C LEU A 70 -2.23 6.21 8.34
N THR A 71 -2.33 6.32 9.65
CA THR A 71 -1.48 7.27 10.38
C THR A 71 0.00 6.89 10.21
N ALA A 72 0.90 7.85 10.44
CA ALA A 72 2.34 7.61 10.41
C ALA A 72 2.78 6.44 11.31
N GLU A 73 2.16 6.31 12.50
CA GLU A 73 2.44 5.23 13.44
C GLU A 73 2.03 3.86 12.88
N CYS A 74 0.79 3.74 12.38
CA CYS A 74 0.29 2.49 11.80
C CYS A 74 1.09 2.09 10.55
N ALA A 75 1.47 3.05 9.71
CA ALA A 75 2.30 2.80 8.53
C ALA A 75 3.69 2.26 8.93
N ALA A 76 4.32 2.83 9.96
CA ALA A 76 5.60 2.35 10.48
C ALA A 76 5.50 0.93 11.05
N GLN A 77 4.43 0.64 11.80
CA GLN A 77 4.18 -0.71 12.34
C GLN A 77 3.99 -1.74 11.22
N LEU A 78 3.22 -1.40 10.18
CA LEU A 78 3.03 -2.27 9.01
C LEU A 78 4.35 -2.54 8.27
N ALA A 79 5.17 -1.51 8.03
CA ALA A 79 6.47 -1.66 7.38
C ALA A 79 7.42 -2.54 8.19
N ALA A 80 7.44 -2.39 9.52
CA ALA A 80 8.23 -3.22 10.41
C ALA A 80 7.79 -4.69 10.38
N ALA A 81 6.48 -4.95 10.42
CA ALA A 81 5.92 -6.29 10.33
C ALA A 81 6.26 -6.98 8.99
N LEU A 82 6.13 -6.26 7.86
CA LEU A 82 6.50 -6.76 6.54
C LEU A 82 8.00 -7.06 6.44
N THR A 83 8.85 -6.17 6.96
CA THR A 83 10.31 -6.36 6.98
C THR A 83 10.70 -7.63 7.74
N ARG A 84 10.05 -7.87 8.88
CA ARG A 84 10.27 -9.09 9.68
C ARG A 84 9.89 -10.35 8.91
N LEU A 85 8.70 -10.40 8.30
CA LEU A 85 8.26 -11.55 7.51
C LEU A 85 9.21 -11.83 6.33
N LEU A 86 9.69 -10.78 5.65
CA LEU A 86 10.67 -10.93 4.57
C LEU A 86 12.01 -11.48 5.06
N ALA A 87 12.46 -11.08 6.25
CA ALA A 87 13.68 -11.62 6.85
C ALA A 87 13.52 -13.11 7.20
N GLU A 88 12.36 -13.50 7.73
CA GLU A 88 12.02 -14.91 8.04
C GLU A 88 12.03 -15.78 6.76
N GLU A 89 11.41 -15.32 5.67
CA GLU A 89 11.42 -16.03 4.37
C GLU A 89 12.84 -16.20 3.79
N ARG A 90 13.68 -15.15 3.89
CA ARG A 90 15.07 -15.21 3.43
C ARG A 90 15.93 -16.14 4.29
N GLY A 91 15.67 -16.19 5.60
CA GLY A 91 16.33 -17.11 6.53
C GLY A 91 15.87 -18.56 6.40
N ALA A 92 14.65 -18.78 5.89
CA ALA A 92 14.05 -20.10 5.68
C ALA A 92 14.46 -20.78 4.36
N ALA A 93 15.16 -20.08 3.46
CA ALA A 93 15.69 -20.68 2.24
C ALA A 93 16.62 -21.86 2.58
N PRO A 94 16.35 -23.09 2.08
CA PRO A 94 17.16 -24.25 2.42
C PRO A 94 18.60 -24.02 1.94
N ARG A 95 19.56 -24.12 2.87
CA ARG A 95 20.98 -24.24 2.56
C ARG A 95 21.12 -25.36 1.54
N GLY A 96 21.69 -25.03 0.38
CA GLY A 96 21.65 -25.82 -0.83
C GLY A 96 21.79 -27.33 -0.60
N SER A 97 20.93 -28.06 -1.30
CA SER A 97 21.18 -29.44 -1.67
C SER A 97 22.53 -29.47 -2.40
N ALA A 98 23.60 -29.80 -1.68
CA ALA A 98 24.84 -30.25 -2.29
C ALA A 98 24.53 -31.59 -2.96
N VAL A 99 24.13 -31.54 -4.23
CA VAL A 99 24.13 -32.70 -5.09
C VAL A 99 25.50 -32.77 -5.73
N SER A 100 26.29 -33.68 -5.14
CA SER A 100 27.41 -34.48 -5.68
C SER A 100 28.46 -33.79 -6.56
#